data_AF-A0A422M1Q6-F1
#
_entry.id   AF-A0A422M1Q6-F1
#
_cell.length_a   1.000
_cell.length_b   1.000
_cell.length_c   1.000
_cell.angle_alpha   90.00
_cell.angle_beta   90.00
_cell.angle_gamma   90.00
#
_symmetry.space_group_name_H-M   'P 1'
#
loop_
_entity.id
_entity.type
_entity.pdbx_description
1 polymer ?
#
loop_
_entity_poly.entity_id
_entity_poly.type
_entity_poly.pdbx_seq_one_letter_code
_entity_poly.pdbx_strand_id
1 'polypeptide(L)'
;MKPLTISFVHDSLDNKPGISKPILITASDGHDYVLKNNIIEESGRRFNFDASLMQELLVTQIAEKLHVPTPKCVIIKISKDDLAFFSKLRFSGLFSDGLYYAVEYISDTTNEIMAVLKAGREQGQKFVIREWNKIFKNIVNKEAIAKIFALDFLTMNADRFTNPGNIILKEQSDSRYLISIDYGFCFYSPFWRSPSNQMPQEKIALLSENSFDFNKPAAITNYVNVVHRHFMEWSVQHGQLPFGYGIIFSSLAAVMEPTNTNPFQQIVGDIQNLSGDNIEAYLNAIPKEWFVDGEVEKQAYLDFLIRQKFLIKNILNFVSGMGLFTNLKGGKLEWLKENNSNIG
;
A
#
# COMPACT_ATOMS: atom_id res chain seq x y z
N MET A 1 17.73 -8.33 -7.16
CA MET A 1 18.19 -6.95 -7.50
C MET A 1 19.58 -6.75 -6.92
N LYS A 2 20.53 -6.14 -7.65
CA LYS A 2 21.87 -5.85 -7.08
C LYS A 2 21.77 -4.63 -6.15
N PRO A 3 22.22 -4.72 -4.88
CA PRO A 3 22.17 -3.57 -3.98
C PRO A 3 23.05 -2.42 -4.46
N LEU A 4 22.57 -1.19 -4.27
CA LEU A 4 23.34 0.05 -4.45
C LEU A 4 23.98 0.46 -3.12
N THR A 5 24.95 1.38 -3.18
CA THR A 5 25.59 1.97 -2.00
C THR A 5 25.20 3.45 -1.86
N ILE A 6 25.44 4.03 -0.69
CA ILE A 6 25.16 5.44 -0.43
C ILE A 6 26.31 6.30 -0.95
N SER A 7 26.01 7.27 -1.80
CA SER A 7 26.95 8.30 -2.24
C SER A 7 26.87 9.56 -1.36
N PHE A 8 25.66 9.91 -0.94
CA PHE A 8 25.41 11.13 -0.15
C PHE A 8 24.18 10.96 0.75
N VAL A 9 24.16 11.66 1.88
CA VAL A 9 23.01 11.73 2.80
C VAL A 9 22.59 13.19 2.94
N HIS A 10 21.34 13.48 2.59
CA HIS A 10 20.80 14.85 2.61
C HIS A 10 20.36 15.28 4.00
N ASP A 11 20.48 16.57 4.31
CA ASP A 11 20.19 17.14 5.62
C ASP A 11 18.68 17.15 5.95
N SER A 12 17.82 17.39 4.96
CA SER A 12 16.36 17.39 5.13
C SER A 12 15.65 16.61 4.04
N LEU A 13 14.55 15.97 4.43
CA LEU A 13 13.40 15.81 3.56
C LEU A 13 12.55 17.05 3.76
N ASP A 14 12.29 17.80 2.69
CA ASP A 14 11.46 19.02 2.75
C ASP A 14 10.05 18.73 3.29
N ASN A 15 9.59 17.49 3.09
CA ASN A 15 8.40 16.93 3.71
C ASN A 15 8.82 15.76 4.62
N LYS A 16 8.62 15.88 5.93
CA LYS A 16 8.85 14.78 6.90
C LYS A 16 7.55 13.98 7.21
N PRO A 17 6.89 13.26 6.28
CA PRO A 17 5.85 12.34 6.68
C PRO A 17 6.46 10.98 7.02
N GLY A 18 5.87 10.30 8.00
CA GLY A 18 6.19 8.91 8.32
C GLY A 18 6.76 8.72 9.72
N ILE A 19 6.13 7.82 10.47
CA ILE A 19 6.50 7.46 11.84
C ILE A 19 7.89 6.82 11.92
N SER A 20 8.37 6.22 10.82
CA SER A 20 9.71 5.61 10.70
C SER A 20 10.84 6.62 10.45
N LYS A 21 10.57 7.92 10.33
CA LYS A 21 11.59 8.97 10.12
C LYS A 21 12.58 8.62 8.98
N PRO A 22 12.08 8.47 7.74
CA PRO A 22 12.92 8.11 6.60
C PRO A 22 14.00 9.17 6.31
N ILE A 23 15.05 8.77 5.58
CA ILE A 23 16.20 9.63 5.24
C ILE A 23 16.32 9.73 3.72
N LEU A 24 16.52 10.93 3.19
CA LEU A 24 16.84 11.14 1.79
C LEU A 24 18.34 10.95 1.55
N ILE A 25 18.67 10.14 0.55
CA ILE A 25 20.04 9.81 0.15
C ILE A 25 20.19 9.95 -1.36
N THR A 26 21.42 10.15 -1.83
CA THR A 26 21.79 9.88 -3.24
C THR A 26 22.53 8.54 -3.28
N ALA A 27 22.10 7.62 -4.14
CA ALA A 27 22.72 6.30 -4.29
C ALA A 27 23.88 6.31 -5.31
N SER A 28 24.56 5.17 -5.45
CA SER A 28 25.70 4.98 -6.36
C SER A 28 25.37 5.10 -7.85
N ASP A 29 24.09 5.10 -8.22
CA ASP A 29 23.60 5.34 -9.57
C ASP A 29 23.30 6.82 -9.85
N GLY A 30 23.49 7.70 -8.87
CA GLY A 30 23.28 9.13 -8.99
C GLY A 30 21.83 9.58 -8.80
N HIS A 31 20.91 8.68 -8.48
CA HIS A 31 19.51 9.03 -8.20
C HIS A 31 19.27 9.24 -6.70
N ASP A 32 18.26 10.07 -6.38
CA ASP A 32 17.84 10.33 -5.01
C ASP A 32 16.73 9.37 -4.56
N TYR A 33 16.87 8.86 -3.35
CA TYR A 33 15.99 7.86 -2.76
C TYR A 33 15.60 8.20 -1.32
N VAL A 34 14.36 7.88 -0.97
CA VAL A 34 13.88 7.86 0.41
C VAL A 34 14.19 6.48 1.00
N LEU A 35 15.17 6.44 1.89
CA LEU A 35 15.62 5.27 2.61
C LEU A 35 14.66 4.97 3.79
N LYS A 36 14.06 3.78 3.77
CA LYS A 36 13.12 3.31 4.80
C LYS A 36 13.86 2.46 5.84
N ASN A 37 13.33 2.43 7.06
CA ASN A 37 13.74 1.50 8.10
C ASN A 37 12.49 0.86 8.74
N ASN A 38 12.72 -0.22 9.48
CA ASN A 38 11.72 -1.00 10.20
C ASN A 38 11.70 -0.72 11.71
N ILE A 39 12.45 0.27 12.20
CA ILE A 39 12.52 0.59 13.64
C ILE A 39 11.77 1.88 13.90
N ILE A 40 10.75 1.81 14.76
CA ILE A 40 9.97 2.98 15.16
C ILE A 40 10.17 3.25 16.63
N GLU A 41 10.34 4.53 16.96
CA GLU A 41 10.42 4.99 18.34
C GLU A 41 9.22 5.90 18.63
N GLU A 42 8.28 5.39 19.43
CA GLU A 42 7.06 6.08 19.83
C GLU A 42 6.91 6.05 21.34
N SER A 43 6.72 7.23 21.95
CA SER A 43 6.56 7.38 23.41
C SER A 43 7.67 6.72 24.24
N GLY A 44 8.92 6.75 23.74
CA GLY A 44 10.08 6.15 24.38
C GLY A 44 10.17 4.61 24.27
N ARG A 45 9.26 3.97 23.54
CA ARG A 45 9.31 2.53 23.22
C ARG A 45 9.77 2.33 21.78
N ARG A 46 10.59 1.29 21.58
CA ARG A 46 11.02 0.86 20.25
C ARG A 46 10.20 -0.32 19.78
N PHE A 47 9.68 -0.21 18.57
CA PHE A 47 8.94 -1.25 17.86
C PHE A 47 9.74 -1.65 16.62
N ASN A 48 9.80 -2.95 16.35
CA ASN A 48 10.37 -3.48 15.12
C ASN A 48 9.22 -3.95 14.21
N PHE A 49 9.02 -3.24 13.11
CA PHE A 49 8.07 -3.59 12.05
C PHE A 49 8.72 -4.64 11.15
N ASP A 50 8.91 -5.83 11.72
CA ASP A 50 9.78 -6.89 11.21
C ASP A 50 9.37 -7.46 9.84
N ALA A 51 8.12 -7.25 9.39
CA ALA A 51 7.67 -7.63 8.05
C ALA A 51 7.64 -6.47 7.04
N SER A 52 7.76 -5.22 7.50
CA SER A 52 7.48 -4.03 6.66
C SER A 52 8.37 -3.92 5.42
N LEU A 53 9.69 -4.10 5.52
CA LEU A 53 10.60 -3.95 4.36
C LEU A 53 10.36 -5.02 3.28
N MET A 54 10.08 -6.26 3.70
CA MET A 54 9.70 -7.34 2.80
C MET A 54 8.38 -7.01 2.10
N GLN A 55 7.38 -6.53 2.84
CA GLN A 55 6.08 -6.14 2.28
C GLN A 55 6.22 -4.96 1.29
N GLU A 56 7.04 -3.96 1.60
CA GLU A 56 7.34 -2.84 0.71
C GLU A 56 7.83 -3.33 -0.65
N LEU A 57 8.84 -4.20 -0.66
CA LEU A 57 9.42 -4.72 -1.90
C LEU A 57 8.48 -5.67 -2.63
N LEU A 58 7.79 -6.56 -1.91
CA LEU A 58 6.82 -7.48 -2.52
C LEU A 58 5.71 -6.73 -3.24
N VAL A 59 5.10 -5.76 -2.55
CA VAL A 59 3.93 -5.03 -3.07
C VAL A 59 4.34 -4.05 -4.15
N THR A 60 5.53 -3.45 -4.08
CA THR A 60 6.06 -2.62 -5.17
C THR A 60 6.27 -3.43 -6.45
N GLN A 61 6.83 -4.64 -6.36
CA GLN A 61 6.97 -5.53 -7.53
C GLN A 61 5.61 -5.91 -8.14
N ILE A 62 4.60 -6.18 -7.30
CA ILE A 62 3.24 -6.47 -7.76
C ILE A 62 2.61 -5.21 -8.39
N ALA A 63 2.77 -4.04 -7.77
CA ALA A 63 2.26 -2.77 -8.28
C ALA A 63 2.85 -2.43 -9.66
N GLU A 64 4.16 -2.60 -9.85
CA GLU A 64 4.83 -2.42 -11.14
C GLU A 64 4.25 -3.36 -12.21
N LYS A 65 4.08 -4.65 -11.87
CA LYS A 65 3.49 -5.65 -12.78
C LYS A 65 2.05 -5.31 -13.18
N LEU A 66 1.29 -4.72 -12.26
CA LEU A 66 -0.11 -4.33 -12.45
C LEU A 66 -0.26 -2.89 -12.98
N HIS A 67 0.84 -2.21 -13.27
CA HIS A 67 0.87 -0.82 -13.71
C HIS A 67 0.08 0.13 -12.79
N VAL A 68 0.15 -0.13 -11.47
CA VAL A 68 -0.31 0.78 -10.43
C VAL A 68 0.77 1.85 -10.26
N PRO A 69 0.44 3.16 -10.32
CA PRO A 69 1.45 4.20 -10.16
C PRO A 69 2.14 4.12 -8.80
N THR A 70 3.42 3.80 -8.84
CA THR A 70 4.33 3.72 -7.70
C THR A 70 5.72 4.14 -8.16
N PRO A 71 6.52 4.85 -7.35
CA PRO A 71 7.92 5.11 -7.63
C PRO A 71 8.73 3.81 -7.73
N LYS A 72 9.82 3.85 -8.48
CA LYS A 72 10.76 2.73 -8.53
C LYS A 72 11.39 2.51 -7.17
N CYS A 73 11.73 1.26 -6.88
CA CYS A 73 12.46 0.91 -5.66
C CYS A 73 13.83 0.31 -5.95
N VAL A 74 14.71 0.43 -4.95
CA VAL A 74 16.04 -0.15 -4.94
C VAL A 74 16.34 -0.76 -3.57
N ILE A 75 17.32 -1.64 -3.53
CA ILE A 75 17.91 -2.13 -2.28
C ILE A 75 19.21 -1.35 -2.04
N ILE A 76 19.35 -0.77 -0.86
CA ILE A 76 20.54 -0.05 -0.42
C ILE A 76 21.29 -0.89 0.59
N LYS A 77 22.59 -1.08 0.38
CA LYS A 77 23.49 -1.64 1.37
C LYS A 77 24.08 -0.51 2.22
N ILE A 78 23.89 -0.59 3.52
CA ILE A 78 24.57 0.25 4.52
C ILE A 78 25.67 -0.59 5.14
N SER A 79 26.91 -0.12 5.04
CA SER A 79 28.07 -0.73 5.67
C SER A 79 28.44 -0.05 6.98
N LYS A 80 29.35 -0.66 7.76
CA LYS A 80 29.95 -0.01 8.94
C LYS A 80 30.68 1.28 8.60
N ASP A 81 31.29 1.36 7.41
CA ASP A 81 31.98 2.57 6.95
C ASP A 81 30.98 3.70 6.66
N ASP A 82 29.83 3.37 6.05
CA ASP A 82 28.74 4.34 5.85
C ASP A 82 28.23 4.89 7.18
N LEU A 83 28.07 4.05 8.20
CA LEU A 83 27.69 4.48 9.56
C LEU A 83 28.79 5.30 10.24
N ALA A 84 30.06 5.07 9.93
CA ALA A 84 31.15 5.88 10.46
C ALA A 84 31.21 7.26 9.80
N PHE A 85 30.95 7.31 8.49
CA PHE A 85 31.06 8.50 7.66
C PHE A 85 29.83 9.41 7.76
N PHE A 86 28.61 8.85 7.67
CA PHE A 86 27.37 9.62 7.69
C PHE A 86 26.78 9.71 9.10
N SER A 87 27.05 10.84 9.76
CA SER A 87 26.61 11.13 11.13
C SER A 87 25.10 10.97 11.34
N LYS A 88 24.29 11.36 10.35
CA LYS A 88 22.81 11.25 10.41
C LYS A 88 22.33 9.80 10.51
N LEU A 89 22.96 8.87 9.78
CA LEU A 89 22.66 7.43 9.91
C LEU A 89 23.06 6.95 11.30
N ARG A 90 24.29 7.26 11.74
CA ARG A 90 24.84 6.84 13.04
C ARG A 90 24.00 7.31 14.22
N PHE A 91 23.69 8.59 14.28
CA PHE A 91 23.04 9.21 15.44
C PHE A 91 21.52 9.03 15.46
N SER A 92 20.92 8.58 14.36
CA SER A 92 19.49 8.22 14.35
C SER A 92 19.18 7.03 15.25
N GLY A 93 20.11 6.07 15.36
CA GLY A 93 19.87 4.78 16.01
C GLY A 93 18.83 3.90 15.30
N LEU A 94 18.42 4.25 14.08
CA LEU A 94 17.41 3.54 13.28
C LEU A 94 18.02 2.63 12.20
N PHE A 95 19.31 2.79 11.94
CA PHE A 95 20.04 2.06 10.91
C PHE A 95 21.23 1.31 11.50
N SER A 96 21.50 0.14 10.96
CA SER A 96 22.64 -0.72 11.25
C SER A 96 23.25 -1.22 9.94
N ASP A 97 24.39 -1.91 10.02
CA ASP A 97 24.99 -2.61 8.87
C ASP A 97 23.96 -3.62 8.32
N GLY A 98 23.66 -3.57 7.02
CA GLY A 98 22.63 -4.40 6.41
C GLY A 98 22.02 -3.86 5.11
N LEU A 99 20.95 -4.53 4.66
CA LEU A 99 20.19 -4.16 3.47
C LEU A 99 18.89 -3.45 3.85
N TYR A 100 18.57 -2.39 3.12
CA TYR A 100 17.39 -1.56 3.34
C TYR A 100 16.63 -1.33 2.04
N TYR A 101 15.31 -1.22 2.17
CA TYR A 101 14.45 -0.78 1.09
C TYR A 101 14.57 0.73 0.92
N ALA A 102 14.69 1.19 -0.32
CA ALA A 102 14.61 2.60 -0.64
C ALA A 102 13.75 2.81 -1.89
N VAL A 103 13.09 3.96 -1.93
CA VAL A 103 12.12 4.29 -2.98
C VAL A 103 12.50 5.62 -3.62
N GLU A 104 12.41 5.72 -4.94
CA GLU A 104 12.83 6.90 -5.71
C GLU A 104 12.12 8.14 -5.17
N TYR A 105 12.89 9.19 -4.90
CA TYR A 105 12.34 10.43 -4.39
C TYR A 105 11.53 11.14 -5.49
N ILE A 106 10.30 11.53 -5.15
CA ILE A 106 9.43 12.27 -6.07
C ILE A 106 9.52 13.76 -5.70
N SER A 107 10.11 14.56 -6.60
CA SER A 107 10.08 16.02 -6.54
C SER A 107 8.70 16.58 -6.89
N ASP A 108 8.50 17.87 -6.62
CA ASP A 108 7.32 18.62 -7.07
C ASP A 108 6.00 18.03 -6.55
N THR A 109 5.97 17.74 -5.25
CA THR A 109 4.79 17.19 -4.58
C THR A 109 4.02 18.28 -3.85
N THR A 110 2.69 18.18 -3.87
CA THR A 110 1.85 19.10 -3.08
C THR A 110 1.59 18.59 -1.66
N ASN A 111 1.64 19.50 -0.69
CA ASN A 111 1.26 19.25 0.70
C ASN A 111 -0.21 19.54 1.00
N GLU A 112 -1.01 19.86 -0.03
CA GLU A 112 -2.42 20.24 0.11
C GLU A 112 -3.26 19.21 0.87
N ILE A 113 -3.01 17.91 0.68
CA ILE A 113 -3.75 16.84 1.37
C ILE A 113 -3.60 16.98 2.90
N MET A 114 -2.36 17.15 3.37
CA MET A 114 -2.06 17.31 4.79
C MET A 114 -2.58 18.63 5.34
N ALA A 115 -2.49 19.71 4.55
CA ALA A 115 -3.02 21.02 4.92
C ALA A 115 -4.53 20.99 5.14
N VAL A 116 -5.28 20.31 4.26
CA VAL A 116 -6.74 20.18 4.42
C VAL A 116 -7.09 19.38 5.66
N LEU A 117 -6.38 18.29 5.98
CA LEU A 117 -6.68 17.52 7.19
C LEU A 117 -6.46 18.33 8.47
N LYS A 118 -5.41 19.15 8.49
CA LYS A 118 -5.16 20.05 9.61
C LYS A 118 -6.30 21.06 9.77
N ALA A 119 -6.70 21.72 8.69
CA ALA A 119 -7.82 22.68 8.69
C ALA A 119 -9.18 22.01 8.98
N GLY A 120 -9.34 20.75 8.57
CA GLY A 120 -10.51 19.93 8.78
C GLY A 120 -10.87 19.68 10.24
N ARG A 121 -9.85 19.65 11.12
CA ARG A 121 -10.06 19.52 12.58
C ARG A 121 -10.84 20.69 13.16
N GLU A 122 -10.76 21.86 12.55
CA GLU A 122 -11.43 23.08 12.99
C GLU A 122 -12.78 23.29 12.27
N GLN A 123 -12.87 22.90 10.99
CA GLN A 123 -14.02 23.21 10.12
C GLN A 123 -14.97 22.03 9.89
N GLY A 124 -14.62 20.84 10.38
CA GLY A 124 -15.46 19.65 10.34
C GLY A 124 -15.48 18.91 9.00
N GLN A 125 -16.19 17.78 8.98
CA GLN A 125 -16.15 16.78 7.91
C GLN A 125 -16.52 17.32 6.52
N LYS A 126 -17.57 18.15 6.43
CA LYS A 126 -18.07 18.69 5.16
C LYS A 126 -17.04 19.57 4.45
N PHE A 127 -16.25 20.33 5.21
CA PHE A 127 -15.16 21.13 4.67
C PHE A 127 -14.09 20.24 4.04
N VAL A 128 -13.66 19.20 4.77
CA VAL A 128 -12.61 18.28 4.32
C VAL A 128 -12.99 17.60 3.01
N ILE A 129 -14.21 17.06 2.93
CA ILE A 129 -14.73 16.43 1.71
C ILE A 129 -14.71 17.44 0.54
N ARG A 130 -15.18 18.67 0.77
CA ARG A 130 -15.24 19.69 -0.28
C ARG A 130 -13.85 20.06 -0.80
N GLU A 131 -12.89 20.31 0.09
CA GLU A 131 -11.54 20.69 -0.32
C GLU A 131 -10.79 19.52 -0.95
N TRP A 132 -10.96 18.30 -0.46
CA TRP A 132 -10.39 17.11 -1.12
C TRP A 132 -10.98 16.92 -2.50
N ASN A 133 -12.29 17.02 -2.65
CA ASN A 133 -12.91 16.94 -3.98
C ASN A 133 -12.31 17.97 -4.96
N LYS A 134 -11.91 19.17 -4.50
CA LYS A 134 -11.19 20.14 -5.35
C LYS A 134 -9.79 19.67 -5.69
N ILE A 135 -9.03 19.18 -4.70
CA ILE A 135 -7.66 18.67 -4.88
C ILE A 135 -7.64 17.55 -5.91
N PHE A 136 -8.52 16.56 -5.75
CA PHE A 136 -8.57 15.35 -6.55
C PHE A 136 -9.25 15.56 -7.92
N LYS A 137 -9.96 16.69 -8.14
CA LYS A 137 -10.63 17.00 -9.42
C LYS A 137 -9.65 17.14 -10.59
N ASN A 138 -8.44 17.65 -10.33
CA ASN A 138 -7.42 17.93 -11.37
C ASN A 138 -6.44 16.75 -11.57
N ILE A 139 -6.77 15.57 -11.06
CA ILE A 139 -5.98 14.36 -11.32
C ILE A 139 -6.22 13.93 -12.76
N VAL A 140 -5.13 13.73 -13.50
CA VAL A 140 -5.20 13.37 -14.92
C VAL A 140 -5.17 11.86 -15.15
N ASN A 141 -4.54 11.09 -14.28
CA ASN A 141 -4.44 9.63 -14.35
C ASN A 141 -5.51 8.93 -13.49
N LYS A 142 -6.78 9.28 -13.67
CA LYS A 142 -7.87 8.80 -12.79
C LYS A 142 -8.09 7.30 -12.84
N GLU A 143 -7.67 6.63 -13.91
CA GLU A 143 -7.64 5.16 -14.01
C GLU A 143 -6.77 4.53 -12.92
N ALA A 144 -5.80 5.27 -12.38
CA ALA A 144 -4.98 4.83 -11.26
C ALA A 144 -5.79 4.53 -10.00
N ILE A 145 -6.94 5.19 -9.80
CA ILE A 145 -7.78 5.02 -8.61
C ILE A 145 -8.29 3.58 -8.51
N ALA A 146 -8.85 3.05 -9.60
CA ALA A 146 -9.35 1.68 -9.64
C ALA A 146 -8.21 0.67 -9.44
N LYS A 147 -7.02 0.97 -9.98
CA LYS A 147 -5.82 0.15 -9.82
C LYS A 147 -5.33 0.12 -8.37
N ILE A 148 -5.28 1.28 -7.72
CA ILE A 148 -4.88 1.41 -6.31
C ILE A 148 -5.86 0.65 -5.42
N PHE A 149 -7.17 0.84 -5.59
CA PHE A 149 -8.16 0.09 -4.82
C PHE A 149 -8.04 -1.43 -5.01
N ALA A 150 -7.87 -1.90 -6.24
CA ALA A 150 -7.72 -3.33 -6.51
C ALA A 150 -6.44 -3.89 -5.87
N LEU A 151 -5.33 -3.15 -5.91
CA LEU A 151 -4.09 -3.53 -5.22
C LEU A 151 -4.29 -3.56 -3.69
N ASP A 152 -4.90 -2.54 -3.10
CA ASP A 152 -5.09 -2.47 -1.65
C ASP A 152 -6.02 -3.57 -1.13
N PHE A 153 -7.04 -3.98 -1.89
CA PHE A 153 -7.86 -5.15 -1.54
C PHE A 153 -7.11 -6.48 -1.77
N LEU A 154 -6.22 -6.55 -2.77
CA LEU A 154 -5.36 -7.71 -3.00
C LEU A 154 -4.35 -7.91 -1.87
N THR A 155 -3.84 -6.82 -1.33
CA THR A 155 -2.80 -6.87 -0.31
C THR A 155 -3.31 -6.48 1.07
N MET A 156 -4.63 -6.34 1.28
CA MET A 156 -5.23 -5.95 2.56
C MET A 156 -4.58 -4.71 3.19
N ASN A 157 -4.44 -3.64 2.41
CA ASN A 157 -3.85 -2.38 2.84
C ASN A 157 -4.92 -1.37 3.27
N ALA A 158 -5.40 -1.50 4.51
CA ALA A 158 -6.33 -0.53 5.08
C ALA A 158 -5.67 0.81 5.41
N ASP A 159 -4.34 0.83 5.64
CA ASP A 159 -3.61 2.06 5.97
C ASP A 159 -3.70 3.09 4.85
N ARG A 160 -3.63 2.69 3.58
CA ARG A 160 -3.77 3.64 2.46
C ARG A 160 -5.09 4.41 2.50
N PHE A 161 -6.16 3.82 3.01
CA PHE A 161 -7.49 4.44 3.00
C PHE A 161 -7.67 5.48 4.11
N THR A 162 -6.87 5.41 5.17
CA THR A 162 -6.94 6.35 6.31
C THR A 162 -5.73 7.27 6.41
N ASN A 163 -4.61 6.91 5.78
CA ASN A 163 -3.35 7.62 5.87
C ASN A 163 -3.08 8.47 4.61
N PRO A 164 -3.26 9.80 4.68
CA PRO A 164 -2.97 10.71 3.57
C PRO A 164 -1.51 10.69 3.10
N GLY A 165 -0.57 10.30 3.97
CA GLY A 165 0.85 10.27 3.64
C GLY A 165 1.22 9.15 2.67
N ASN A 166 0.32 8.19 2.44
CA ASN A 166 0.55 7.04 1.56
C ASN A 166 0.12 7.30 0.11
N ILE A 167 -0.27 8.54 -0.19
CA ILE A 167 -0.63 9.02 -1.51
C ILE A 167 0.16 10.30 -1.80
N ILE A 168 0.88 10.31 -2.91
CA ILE A 168 1.55 11.49 -3.45
C ILE A 168 0.71 12.04 -4.59
N LEU A 169 0.56 13.37 -4.59
CA LEU A 169 0.12 14.12 -5.76
C LEU A 169 1.35 14.84 -6.33
N LYS A 170 1.85 14.30 -7.43
CA LYS A 170 2.94 14.92 -8.19
C LYS A 170 2.36 16.00 -9.10
N GLU A 171 2.87 17.21 -8.99
CA GLU A 171 2.51 18.33 -9.85
C GLU A 171 3.39 18.32 -11.09
N GLN A 172 2.75 18.49 -12.25
CA GLN A 172 3.42 18.67 -13.52
C GLN A 172 2.66 19.71 -14.32
N SER A 173 3.20 20.94 -14.34
CA SER A 173 2.48 22.11 -14.87
C SER A 173 1.13 22.28 -14.15
N ASP A 174 0.01 22.28 -14.89
CA ASP A 174 -1.35 22.41 -14.32
C ASP A 174 -2.02 21.04 -14.01
N SER A 175 -1.29 19.93 -14.16
CA SER A 175 -1.80 18.57 -13.98
C SER A 175 -1.28 17.91 -12.71
N ARG A 176 -2.12 17.06 -12.10
CA ARG A 176 -1.74 16.26 -10.94
C ARG A 176 -1.76 14.78 -11.26
N TYR A 177 -0.72 14.08 -10.83
CA TYR A 177 -0.60 12.64 -10.96
C TYR A 177 -0.70 11.98 -9.59
N LEU A 178 -1.65 11.05 -9.48
CA LEU A 178 -1.82 10.22 -8.30
C LEU A 178 -0.79 9.11 -8.29
N ILE A 179 -0.02 9.01 -7.19
CA ILE A 179 1.01 8.00 -6.98
C ILE A 179 0.80 7.37 -5.61
N SER A 180 0.83 6.03 -5.55
CA SER A 180 0.72 5.27 -4.31
C SER A 180 2.11 4.93 -3.77
N ILE A 181 2.31 5.08 -2.46
CA ILE A 181 3.57 4.78 -1.76
C ILE A 181 3.31 4.13 -0.40
N ASP A 182 4.33 3.60 0.25
CA ASP A 182 4.24 3.05 1.62
C ASP A 182 3.31 1.82 1.69
N TYR A 183 3.89 0.66 1.44
CA TYR A 183 3.22 -0.64 1.48
C TYR A 183 3.60 -1.46 2.72
N GLY A 184 4.33 -0.89 3.67
CA GLY A 184 4.79 -1.58 4.88
C GLY A 184 3.69 -2.05 5.84
N PHE A 185 2.45 -1.59 5.66
CA PHE A 185 1.26 -1.99 6.43
C PHE A 185 0.33 -2.94 5.66
N CYS A 186 0.78 -3.48 4.52
CA CYS A 186 0.03 -4.50 3.80
C CYS A 186 -0.13 -5.78 4.64
N PHE A 187 -1.05 -6.61 4.18
CA PHE A 187 -1.37 -7.92 4.72
C PHE A 187 -1.78 -7.83 6.19
N TYR A 188 -2.65 -6.88 6.53
CA TYR A 188 -3.20 -6.62 7.87
C TYR A 188 -2.28 -5.89 8.89
N SER A 189 -0.96 -5.94 8.76
CA SER A 189 -0.05 -5.32 9.76
C SER A 189 1.42 -5.28 9.30
N PRO A 190 2.27 -4.43 9.88
CA PRO A 190 3.70 -4.40 9.57
C PRO A 190 4.52 -5.46 10.33
N PHE A 191 3.84 -6.37 11.04
CA PHE A 191 4.46 -7.36 11.93
C PHE A 191 4.23 -8.78 11.43
N TRP A 192 5.28 -9.58 11.38
CA TRP A 192 5.20 -11.03 11.31
C TRP A 192 4.95 -11.60 12.71
N ARG A 193 5.80 -11.23 13.69
CA ARG A 193 5.62 -11.61 15.10
C ARG A 193 4.89 -10.50 15.85
N SER A 194 3.76 -10.84 16.48
CA SER A 194 3.01 -9.88 17.30
C SER A 194 3.87 -9.39 18.47
N PRO A 195 4.25 -8.11 18.54
CA PRO A 195 4.92 -7.58 19.71
C PRO A 195 3.86 -7.37 20.79
N SER A 196 3.63 -8.39 21.63
CA SER A 196 2.87 -8.33 22.89
C SER A 196 1.53 -7.56 22.81
N ASN A 197 0.42 -8.27 22.62
CA ASN A 197 -0.97 -7.77 22.67
C ASN A 197 -1.38 -6.70 21.65
N GLN A 198 -0.52 -6.31 20.70
CA GLN A 198 -0.89 -5.35 19.65
C GLN A 198 -1.63 -5.98 18.48
N MET A 199 -1.37 -7.26 18.18
CA MET A 199 -2.21 -8.04 17.29
C MET A 199 -2.94 -9.13 18.07
N PRO A 200 -4.27 -9.23 17.97
CA PRO A 200 -5.03 -10.29 18.62
C PRO A 200 -4.78 -11.66 18.00
N GLN A 201 -4.18 -11.72 16.80
CA GLN A 201 -3.89 -12.95 16.05
C GLN A 201 -2.50 -12.89 15.41
N GLU A 202 -1.88 -14.05 15.23
CA GLU A 202 -0.62 -14.17 14.50
C GLU A 202 -0.81 -13.91 13.00
N LYS A 203 0.20 -13.34 12.34
CA LYS A 203 0.16 -12.98 10.91
C LYS A 203 -0.21 -14.16 10.03
N ILE A 204 0.31 -15.35 10.32
CA ILE A 204 0.02 -16.58 9.56
C ILE A 204 -1.47 -16.96 9.59
N ALA A 205 -2.15 -16.72 10.71
CA ALA A 205 -3.58 -16.98 10.85
C ALA A 205 -4.38 -16.00 9.98
N LEU A 206 -4.00 -14.72 10.00
CA LEU A 206 -4.62 -13.69 9.14
C LEU A 206 -4.44 -13.99 7.66
N LEU A 207 -3.24 -14.40 7.24
CA LEU A 207 -2.96 -14.84 5.86
C LEU A 207 -3.70 -16.12 5.47
N SER A 208 -4.23 -16.86 6.44
CA SER A 208 -5.03 -18.07 6.22
C SER A 208 -6.54 -17.81 6.25
N GLU A 209 -7.01 -16.60 6.53
CA GLU A 209 -8.45 -16.27 6.55
C GLU A 209 -9.12 -16.50 5.19
N ASN A 210 -8.35 -16.39 4.10
CA ASN A 210 -8.84 -16.66 2.75
C ASN A 210 -8.69 -18.14 2.33
N SER A 211 -8.30 -19.03 3.25
CA SER A 211 -8.19 -20.46 3.03
C SER A 211 -9.51 -21.16 3.33
N PHE A 212 -10.42 -21.16 2.35
CA PHE A 212 -11.69 -21.85 2.43
C PHE A 212 -12.07 -22.48 1.08
N ASP A 213 -13.11 -23.30 1.06
CA ASP A 213 -13.62 -23.91 -0.16
C ASP A 213 -14.38 -22.89 -1.02
N PHE A 214 -13.80 -22.52 -2.16
CA PHE A 214 -14.34 -21.55 -3.11
C PHE A 214 -15.66 -22.01 -3.76
N ASN A 215 -16.00 -23.30 -3.67
CA ASN A 215 -17.27 -23.81 -4.18
C ASN A 215 -18.44 -23.54 -3.23
N LYS A 216 -18.20 -22.96 -2.06
CA LYS A 216 -19.23 -22.62 -1.06
C LYS A 216 -19.50 -21.11 -1.09
N PRO A 217 -20.59 -20.63 -1.70
CA PRO A 217 -20.92 -19.21 -1.75
C PRO A 217 -20.98 -18.54 -0.38
N ALA A 218 -21.45 -19.25 0.64
CA ALA A 218 -21.47 -18.76 2.02
C ALA A 218 -20.06 -18.48 2.58
N ALA A 219 -19.06 -19.29 2.22
CA ALA A 219 -17.68 -19.07 2.64
C ALA A 219 -17.09 -17.81 2.00
N ILE A 220 -17.36 -17.58 0.71
CA ILE A 220 -16.97 -16.35 0.02
C ILE A 220 -17.62 -15.13 0.68
N THR A 221 -18.93 -15.17 0.93
CA THR A 221 -19.65 -14.08 1.61
C THR A 221 -19.07 -13.80 3.00
N ASN A 222 -18.76 -14.84 3.77
CA ASN A 222 -18.15 -14.69 5.09
C ASN A 222 -16.78 -14.01 4.99
N TYR A 223 -15.94 -14.43 4.05
CA TYR A 223 -14.63 -13.82 3.86
C TYR A 223 -14.72 -12.35 3.42
N VAL A 224 -15.61 -12.03 2.48
CA VAL A 224 -15.81 -10.64 2.06
C VAL A 224 -16.28 -9.76 3.23
N ASN A 225 -17.10 -10.29 4.14
CA ASN A 225 -17.47 -9.61 5.37
C ASN A 225 -16.28 -9.42 6.33
N VAL A 226 -15.32 -10.36 6.37
CA VAL A 226 -14.06 -10.20 7.12
C VAL A 226 -13.23 -9.05 6.52
N VAL A 227 -13.07 -9.02 5.20
CA VAL A 227 -12.40 -7.91 4.50
C VAL A 227 -13.07 -6.58 4.84
N HIS A 228 -14.39 -6.49 4.68
CA HIS A 228 -15.13 -5.27 5.02
C HIS A 228 -14.90 -4.82 6.46
N ARG A 229 -14.99 -5.76 7.41
CA ARG A 229 -14.78 -5.47 8.83
C ARG A 229 -13.38 -4.94 9.09
N HIS A 230 -12.34 -5.56 8.51
CA HIS A 230 -10.96 -5.11 8.66
C HIS A 230 -10.79 -3.63 8.26
N PHE A 231 -11.27 -3.25 7.08
CA PHE A 231 -11.20 -1.86 6.61
C PHE A 231 -12.05 -0.89 7.45
N MET A 232 -13.23 -1.31 7.92
CA MET A 232 -14.06 -0.49 8.82
C MET A 232 -13.42 -0.31 10.20
N GLU A 233 -12.87 -1.37 10.79
CA GLU A 233 -12.17 -1.32 12.08
C GLU A 233 -10.95 -0.39 12.00
N TRP A 234 -10.19 -0.46 10.91
CA TRP A 234 -9.07 0.46 10.68
C TRP A 234 -9.52 1.91 10.61
N SER A 235 -10.61 2.19 9.89
CA SER A 235 -11.24 3.51 9.83
C SER A 235 -11.69 4.00 11.22
N VAL A 236 -12.31 3.13 12.03
CA VAL A 236 -12.72 3.45 13.41
C VAL A 236 -11.52 3.79 14.29
N GLN A 237 -10.44 3.00 14.23
CA GLN A 237 -9.21 3.24 14.99
C GLN A 237 -8.58 4.60 14.68
N HIS A 238 -8.78 5.10 13.46
CA HIS A 238 -8.29 6.43 13.02
C HIS A 238 -9.34 7.55 13.18
N GLY A 239 -10.51 7.27 13.76
CA GLY A 239 -11.59 8.24 13.94
C GLY A 239 -12.26 8.69 12.63
N GLN A 240 -12.23 7.84 11.60
CA GLN A 240 -12.67 8.17 10.24
C GLN A 240 -13.94 7.43 9.81
N LEU A 241 -14.67 6.79 10.74
CA LEU A 241 -15.92 6.07 10.45
C LEU A 241 -16.93 6.84 9.57
N PRO A 242 -17.11 8.17 9.72
CA PRO A 242 -17.98 8.96 8.83
C PRO A 242 -17.58 8.95 7.35
N PHE A 243 -16.40 8.43 7.01
CA PHE A 243 -15.86 8.27 5.66
C PHE A 243 -15.81 6.79 5.21
N GLY A 244 -16.62 5.91 5.80
CA GLY A 244 -16.63 4.48 5.46
C GLY A 244 -15.28 3.84 5.77
N TYR A 245 -14.60 3.31 4.75
CA TYR A 245 -13.27 2.72 4.89
C TYR A 245 -12.14 3.73 5.18
N GLY A 246 -12.41 5.03 5.05
CA GLY A 246 -11.44 6.07 5.36
C GLY A 246 -11.54 7.24 4.41
N ILE A 247 -10.89 8.34 4.78
CA ILE A 247 -11.00 9.61 4.07
C ILE A 247 -10.38 9.58 2.67
N ILE A 248 -9.26 8.85 2.49
CA ILE A 248 -8.62 8.63 1.18
C ILE A 248 -9.52 7.80 0.31
N PHE A 249 -10.05 6.69 0.84
CA PHE A 249 -11.00 5.86 0.10
C PHE A 249 -12.20 6.69 -0.40
N SER A 250 -12.90 7.37 0.52
CA SER A 250 -14.10 8.14 0.18
C SER A 250 -13.83 9.21 -0.88
N SER A 251 -12.70 9.90 -0.78
CA SER A 251 -12.39 11.02 -1.68
C SER A 251 -11.94 10.55 -3.05
N LEU A 252 -11.13 9.49 -3.13
CA LEU A 252 -10.78 8.86 -4.40
C LEU A 252 -12.01 8.25 -5.08
N ALA A 253 -12.88 7.57 -4.32
CA ALA A 253 -14.12 7.01 -4.83
C ALA A 253 -15.08 8.06 -5.42
N ALA A 254 -15.08 9.28 -4.86
CA ALA A 254 -15.90 10.39 -5.32
C ALA A 254 -15.43 11.00 -6.65
N VAL A 255 -14.14 10.90 -6.98
CA VAL A 255 -13.57 11.44 -8.23
C VAL A 255 -13.25 10.36 -9.26
N MET A 256 -13.36 9.09 -8.89
CA MET A 256 -13.24 7.95 -9.82
C MET A 256 -14.22 8.16 -10.97
N GLU A 257 -13.74 8.09 -12.21
CA GLU A 257 -14.58 8.43 -13.35
C GLU A 257 -15.76 7.47 -13.47
N PRO A 258 -16.97 7.99 -13.71
CA PRO A 258 -18.08 7.17 -14.15
C PRO A 258 -17.79 6.76 -15.58
N THR A 259 -17.02 5.69 -15.75
CA THR A 259 -16.81 5.09 -17.05
C THR A 259 -18.10 4.40 -17.49
N ASN A 260 -18.37 4.39 -18.81
CA ASN A 260 -19.48 3.60 -19.37
C ASN A 260 -19.24 2.08 -19.22
N THR A 261 -18.09 1.70 -18.72
CA THR A 261 -17.62 0.33 -18.47
C THR A 261 -17.19 0.19 -17.01
N ASN A 262 -17.09 -1.02 -16.50
CA ASN A 262 -16.58 -1.25 -15.14
C ASN A 262 -15.09 -0.85 -15.04
N PRO A 263 -14.72 0.14 -14.21
CA PRO A 263 -13.34 0.64 -14.13
C PRO A 263 -12.35 -0.40 -13.56
N PHE A 264 -12.85 -1.46 -12.93
CA PHE A 264 -12.04 -2.55 -12.38
C PHE A 264 -11.81 -3.70 -13.37
N GLN A 265 -12.45 -3.69 -14.54
CA GLN A 265 -12.45 -4.83 -15.48
C GLN A 265 -11.04 -5.25 -15.87
N GLN A 266 -10.20 -4.30 -16.29
CA GLN A 266 -8.84 -4.59 -16.75
C GLN A 266 -7.97 -5.06 -15.59
N ILE A 267 -7.88 -4.28 -14.51
CA ILE A 267 -6.99 -4.57 -13.39
C ILE A 267 -7.33 -5.90 -12.69
N VAL A 268 -8.61 -6.27 -12.58
CA VAL A 268 -8.98 -7.57 -12.00
C VAL A 268 -8.55 -8.72 -12.92
N GLY A 269 -8.67 -8.57 -14.24
CA GLY A 269 -8.12 -9.53 -15.19
C GLY A 269 -6.61 -9.68 -15.05
N ASP A 270 -5.89 -8.55 -14.95
CA ASP A 270 -4.43 -8.54 -14.76
C ASP A 270 -4.02 -9.22 -13.44
N ILE A 271 -4.75 -8.97 -12.35
CA ILE A 271 -4.54 -9.61 -11.04
C ILE A 271 -4.78 -11.12 -11.13
N GLN A 272 -5.88 -11.56 -11.76
CA GLN A 272 -6.19 -12.99 -11.90
C GLN A 272 -5.15 -13.72 -12.74
N ASN A 273 -4.53 -13.02 -13.71
CA ASN A 273 -3.47 -13.53 -14.57
C ASN A 273 -2.08 -13.58 -13.90
N LEU A 274 -1.88 -13.03 -12.70
CA LEU A 274 -0.64 -13.21 -11.94
C LEU A 274 -0.44 -14.71 -11.63
N SER A 275 0.56 -15.35 -12.24
CA SER A 275 0.83 -16.77 -11.98
C SER A 275 1.47 -16.99 -10.60
N GLY A 276 1.36 -18.22 -10.07
CA GLY A 276 2.10 -18.62 -8.87
C GLY A 276 3.60 -18.37 -9.04
N ASP A 277 4.16 -18.78 -10.19
CA ASP A 277 5.56 -18.56 -10.54
C ASP A 277 5.97 -17.08 -10.52
N ASN A 278 5.09 -16.16 -10.95
CA ASN A 278 5.37 -14.73 -10.88
C ASN A 278 5.52 -14.27 -9.42
N ILE A 279 4.57 -14.66 -8.56
CA ILE A 279 4.58 -14.27 -7.14
C ILE A 279 5.78 -14.91 -6.43
N GLU A 280 6.06 -16.19 -6.71
CA GLU A 280 7.22 -16.87 -6.15
C GLU A 280 8.54 -16.22 -6.58
N ALA A 281 8.65 -15.79 -7.85
CA ALA A 281 9.81 -15.05 -8.32
C ALA A 281 10.00 -13.72 -7.58
N TYR A 282 8.92 -12.98 -7.30
CA TYR A 282 8.99 -11.74 -6.53
C TYR A 282 9.45 -11.98 -5.10
N LEU A 283 8.93 -13.02 -4.45
CA LEU A 283 9.34 -13.41 -3.10
C LEU A 283 10.81 -13.87 -3.06
N ASN A 284 11.27 -14.62 -4.06
CA ASN A 284 12.66 -15.04 -4.19
C ASN A 284 13.65 -13.89 -4.46
N ALA A 285 13.17 -12.76 -4.97
CA ALA A 285 14.00 -11.58 -5.20
C ALA A 285 14.26 -10.75 -3.92
N ILE A 286 13.50 -11.01 -2.85
CA ILE A 286 13.61 -10.30 -1.57
C ILE A 286 14.84 -10.83 -0.79
N PRO A 287 15.63 -9.96 -0.15
CA PRO A 287 16.69 -10.35 0.77
C PRO A 287 16.22 -11.36 1.83
N LYS A 288 16.97 -12.44 2.00
CA LYS A 288 16.60 -13.52 2.94
C LYS A 288 16.55 -13.03 4.39
N GLU A 289 17.38 -12.05 4.73
CA GLU A 289 17.43 -11.42 6.05
C GLU A 289 16.19 -10.59 6.40
N TRP A 290 15.31 -10.28 5.42
CA TRP A 290 14.05 -9.58 5.67
C TRP A 290 12.90 -10.52 6.00
N PHE A 291 13.07 -11.84 5.83
CA PHE A 291 12.11 -12.83 6.32
C PHE A 291 12.45 -13.22 7.75
N VAL A 292 11.44 -13.14 8.62
CA VAL A 292 11.53 -13.46 10.03
C VAL A 292 11.52 -14.98 10.26
N ASP A 293 10.68 -15.71 9.51
CA ASP A 293 10.57 -17.19 9.58
C ASP A 293 10.89 -17.87 8.23
N GLY A 294 11.70 -17.22 7.39
CA GLY A 294 12.25 -17.79 6.16
C GLY A 294 11.18 -18.33 5.21
N GLU A 295 11.32 -19.60 4.79
CA GLU A 295 10.42 -20.22 3.81
C GLU A 295 8.98 -20.39 4.30
N VAL A 296 8.76 -20.53 5.62
CA VAL A 296 7.39 -20.64 6.16
C VAL A 296 6.62 -19.33 5.94
N GLU A 297 7.27 -18.21 6.25
CA GLU A 297 6.71 -16.88 6.00
C GLU A 297 6.46 -16.67 4.51
N LYS A 298 7.46 -16.98 3.68
CA LYS A 298 7.36 -16.86 2.23
C LYS A 298 6.19 -17.66 1.66
N GLN A 299 6.02 -18.92 2.08
CA GLN A 299 4.91 -19.76 1.63
C GLN A 299 3.55 -19.17 2.06
N ALA A 300 3.45 -18.62 3.28
CA ALA A 300 2.19 -18.02 3.74
C ALA A 300 1.75 -16.83 2.87
N TYR A 301 2.68 -15.95 2.47
CA TYR A 301 2.36 -14.85 1.53
C TYR A 301 2.01 -15.34 0.13
N LEU A 302 2.74 -16.32 -0.40
CA LEU A 302 2.47 -16.93 -1.71
C LEU A 302 1.05 -17.51 -1.74
N ASP A 303 0.74 -18.35 -0.77
CA ASP A 303 -0.54 -19.02 -0.58
C ASP A 303 -1.70 -18.03 -0.46
N PHE A 304 -1.51 -16.98 0.36
CA PHE A 304 -2.49 -15.92 0.51
C PHE A 304 -2.77 -15.25 -0.83
N LEU A 305 -1.75 -14.80 -1.56
CA LEU A 305 -1.91 -14.06 -2.82
C LEU A 305 -2.54 -14.92 -3.93
N ILE A 306 -2.15 -16.20 -4.04
CA ILE A 306 -2.72 -17.14 -5.02
C ILE A 306 -4.22 -17.31 -4.81
N ARG A 307 -4.68 -17.33 -3.56
CA ARG A 307 -6.12 -17.38 -3.23
C ARG A 307 -6.79 -16.01 -3.40
N GLN A 308 -6.16 -14.95 -2.91
CA GLN A 308 -6.75 -13.62 -2.83
C GLN A 308 -7.06 -13.02 -4.20
N LYS A 309 -6.21 -13.27 -5.19
CA LYS A 309 -6.41 -12.74 -6.55
C LYS A 309 -7.76 -13.13 -7.17
N PHE A 310 -8.32 -14.29 -6.79
CA PHE A 310 -9.62 -14.75 -7.27
C PHE A 310 -10.81 -14.15 -6.49
N LEU A 311 -10.56 -13.53 -5.34
CA LEU A 311 -11.59 -12.95 -4.47
C LEU A 311 -11.81 -11.45 -4.72
N ILE A 312 -10.91 -10.77 -5.43
CA ILE A 312 -10.99 -9.31 -5.69
C ILE A 312 -12.30 -8.91 -6.34
N LYS A 313 -12.77 -9.68 -7.32
CA LYS A 313 -14.05 -9.44 -7.98
C LYS A 313 -15.21 -9.44 -6.98
N ASN A 314 -15.21 -10.39 -6.04
CA ASN A 314 -16.24 -10.54 -5.02
C ASN A 314 -16.19 -9.41 -3.99
N ILE A 315 -14.98 -9.02 -3.58
CA ILE A 315 -14.76 -7.87 -2.68
C ILE A 315 -15.28 -6.59 -3.33
N LEU A 316 -14.87 -6.28 -4.56
CA LEU A 316 -15.30 -5.08 -5.27
C LEU A 316 -16.81 -5.04 -5.51
N ASN A 317 -17.42 -6.18 -5.85
CA ASN A 317 -18.88 -6.28 -5.99
C ASN A 317 -19.61 -5.98 -4.68
N PHE A 318 -19.08 -6.46 -3.56
CA PHE A 318 -19.64 -6.19 -2.24
C PHE A 318 -19.51 -4.72 -1.86
N VAL A 319 -18.32 -4.13 -2.05
CA VAL A 319 -18.07 -2.69 -1.81
C VAL A 319 -18.99 -1.81 -2.67
N SER A 320 -19.15 -2.15 -3.95
CA SER A 320 -20.10 -1.49 -4.86
C SER A 320 -21.55 -1.66 -4.40
N GLY A 321 -21.93 -2.86 -3.95
CA GLY A 321 -23.28 -3.17 -3.47
C GLY A 321 -23.66 -2.42 -2.20
N MET A 322 -22.68 -2.05 -1.38
CA MET A 322 -22.87 -1.14 -0.23
C MET A 322 -22.97 0.33 -0.61
N GLY A 323 -22.77 0.69 -1.89
CA GLY A 323 -22.78 2.07 -2.34
C GLY A 323 -21.55 2.88 -1.91
N LEU A 324 -20.44 2.23 -1.54
CA LEU A 324 -19.23 2.92 -1.11
C LEU A 324 -18.47 3.59 -2.28
N PHE A 325 -18.66 3.12 -3.51
CA PHE A 325 -18.18 3.82 -4.71
C PHE A 325 -19.19 4.89 -5.14
N THR A 326 -19.12 6.05 -4.50
CA THR A 326 -20.15 7.11 -4.60
C THR A 326 -20.38 7.66 -6.00
N ASN A 327 -19.38 7.61 -6.88
CA ASN A 327 -19.50 8.11 -8.25
C ASN A 327 -19.87 7.04 -9.30
N LEU A 328 -19.91 5.76 -8.90
CA LEU A 328 -20.52 4.72 -9.72
C LEU A 328 -22.03 4.77 -9.48
N LYS A 329 -22.79 5.20 -10.50
CA LYS A 329 -24.26 5.25 -10.44
C LYS A 329 -24.76 3.91 -9.91
N GLY A 330 -25.33 3.92 -8.70
CA GLY A 330 -25.60 2.72 -7.89
C GLY A 330 -26.10 1.54 -8.73
N GLY A 331 -25.39 0.42 -8.64
CA GLY A 331 -25.61 -0.76 -9.48
C GLY A 331 -24.55 -1.81 -9.22
N LYS A 332 -24.82 -3.05 -9.64
CA LYS A 332 -23.81 -4.11 -9.66
C LYS A 332 -22.76 -3.75 -10.71
N LEU A 333 -21.47 -3.92 -10.40
CA LEU A 333 -20.42 -3.81 -11.40
C LEU A 333 -20.71 -4.80 -12.53
N GLU A 334 -20.76 -4.30 -13.76
CA GLU A 334 -20.96 -5.14 -14.94
C GLU A 334 -19.62 -5.68 -15.40
N TRP A 335 -19.45 -6.99 -15.33
CA TRP A 335 -18.24 -7.67 -15.78
C TRP A 335 -18.47 -8.20 -17.19
N LEU A 336 -17.55 -7.92 -18.10
CA LEU A 336 -17.57 -8.54 -19.41
C LEU A 336 -17.48 -10.06 -19.24
N LYS A 337 -18.31 -10.81 -19.98
CA LYS A 337 -18.23 -12.27 -19.99
C LYS A 337 -16.84 -12.65 -20.50
N GLU A 338 -16.18 -13.56 -19.79
CA GLU A 338 -14.99 -14.23 -20.31
C GLU A 338 -15.39 -14.93 -21.61
N ASN A 339 -14.72 -14.58 -22.71
CA ASN A 339 -14.85 -15.34 -23.95
C ASN A 339 -14.30 -16.73 -23.67
N ASN A 340 -15.20 -17.71 -23.51
CA ASN A 340 -14.90 -19.15 -23.46
C ASN A 340 -14.26 -19.61 -24.78
N SER A 341 -13.02 -19.19 -25.00
CA SER A 341 -12.17 -19.60 -26.11
C SER A 341 -10.86 -20.01 -25.46
N ASN A 342 -10.70 -21.32 -25.27
CA ASN A 342 -9.53 -22.05 -24.75
C ASN A 342 -9.72 -22.65 -23.34
N ILE A 343 -10.70 -23.55 -23.23
CA ILE A 343 -10.50 -24.81 -22.49
C ILE A 343 -10.87 -25.91 -23.48
N GLY A 344 -9.84 -26.49 -24.10
CA GLY A 344 -9.88 -27.65 -24.98
C GLY A 344 -8.59 -28.42 -24.77
#